data_AF-A0A2E2T364-F1
#
_entry.id   AF-A0A2E2T364-F1
#
_cell.length_a   1.000
_cell.length_b   1.000
_cell.length_c   1.000
_cell.angle_alpha   90.00
_cell.angle_beta   90.00
_cell.angle_gamma   90.00
#
_symmetry.space_group_name_H-M   'P 1'
#
loop_
_entity.id
_entity.type
_entity.pdbx_description
1 polymer ?
#
loop_
_entity_poly.entity_id
_entity_poly.type
_entity_poly.pdbx_seq_one_letter_code
_entity_poly.pdbx_strand_id
1 'polypeptide(L)'
;MRIAVLDPALVHIVALVLAVIAIPAPLLANEAPPAPANWRETKCAMYTDIRAEVLKSIPREDIGADFIKAEEDYIAGGCRGRAYACPKTETQLQYANAVSLRVMSGGLSGTFLPYGCPGGPKTPAPQ
;
A
#
# COMPACT_ATOMS: atom_id res chain seq x y z
N MET A 1 14.99 67.32 -10.02
CA MET A 1 14.27 66.24 -10.73
C MET A 1 15.27 65.61 -11.70
N ARG A 2 15.83 64.43 -11.38
CA ARG A 2 16.81 63.73 -12.24
C ARG A 2 16.10 62.53 -12.86
N ILE A 3 15.91 62.54 -14.16
CA ILE A 3 15.41 61.40 -14.93
C ILE A 3 16.52 60.37 -14.94
N ALA A 4 16.29 59.21 -14.32
CA ALA A 4 17.23 58.09 -14.38
C ALA A 4 17.31 57.62 -15.84
N VAL A 5 18.47 57.81 -16.48
CA VAL A 5 18.76 57.22 -17.78
C VAL A 5 18.96 55.72 -17.52
N LEU A 6 18.00 54.90 -17.93
CA LEU A 6 18.20 53.45 -17.91
C LEU A 6 19.34 53.11 -18.86
N ASP A 7 20.30 52.33 -18.36
CA ASP A 7 21.45 51.87 -19.12
C ASP A 7 20.97 51.06 -20.35
N PRO A 8 21.38 51.41 -21.58
CA PRO A 8 20.94 50.69 -22.78
C PRO A 8 21.29 49.21 -22.72
N ALA A 9 22.35 48.80 -22.02
CA ALA A 9 22.70 47.39 -21.82
C ALA A 9 21.64 46.64 -21.00
N LEU A 10 21.07 47.31 -19.97
CA LEU A 10 20.00 46.74 -19.16
C LEU A 10 18.72 46.51 -19.98
N VAL A 11 18.40 47.45 -20.89
CA VAL A 11 17.23 47.33 -21.78
C VAL A 11 17.36 46.14 -22.73
N HIS A 12 18.55 45.90 -23.26
CA HIS A 12 18.80 44.77 -24.17
C HIS A 12 18.72 43.43 -23.44
N ILE A 13 19.26 43.35 -22.21
CA ILE A 13 19.17 42.13 -21.39
C ILE A 13 17.70 41.81 -21.08
N VAL A 14 16.89 42.80 -20.70
CA VAL A 14 15.47 42.60 -20.40
C VAL A 14 14.69 42.15 -21.65
N ALA A 15 14.96 42.74 -22.81
CA ALA A 15 14.32 42.36 -24.07
C ALA A 15 14.65 40.91 -24.48
N LEU A 16 15.89 40.48 -24.27
CA LEU A 16 16.34 39.13 -24.59
C LEU A 16 15.74 38.07 -23.66
N VAL A 17 15.60 38.38 -22.36
CA VAL A 17 14.91 37.51 -21.39
C VAL A 17 13.43 37.34 -21.76
N LEU A 18 12.75 38.42 -22.16
CA LEU A 18 11.34 38.35 -22.55
C LEU A 18 11.11 37.53 -23.84
N ALA A 19 12.04 37.57 -24.79
CA ALA A 19 11.95 36.81 -26.03
C ALA A 19 12.05 35.28 -25.81
N VAL A 20 12.79 34.83 -24.79
CA VAL A 20 12.96 33.40 -24.48
C VAL A 20 11.70 32.80 -23.83
N ILE A 21 10.90 33.61 -23.12
CA ILE A 21 9.68 33.14 -22.43
C ILE A 21 8.51 32.92 -23.41
N ALA A 22 8.57 33.52 -24.60
CA ALA A 22 7.49 33.48 -25.59
C ALA A 22 7.52 32.25 -26.51
N ILE A 23 8.42 31.29 -26.30
CA ILE A 23 8.47 30.06 -27.12
C ILE A 23 7.32 29.13 -26.69
N PRO A 24 6.31 28.88 -27.53
CA PRO A 24 5.27 27.91 -27.20
C PRO A 24 5.89 26.51 -27.19
N ALA A 25 5.95 25.89 -26.02
CA ALA A 25 6.35 24.50 -25.90
C ALA A 25 5.29 23.60 -26.55
N PRO A 26 5.66 22.59 -27.36
CA PRO A 26 4.71 21.60 -27.84
C PRO A 26 4.17 20.82 -26.64
N LEU A 27 2.85 20.86 -26.48
CA LEU A 27 2.12 20.12 -25.46
C LEU A 27 2.08 18.64 -25.92
N LEU A 28 3.13 17.89 -25.61
CA LEU A 28 3.09 16.44 -25.76
C LEU A 28 2.02 15.92 -24.80
N ALA A 29 1.00 15.25 -25.35
CA ALA A 29 0.02 14.55 -24.55
C ALA A 29 0.75 13.42 -23.80
N ASN A 30 1.10 13.66 -22.54
CA ASN A 30 1.50 12.60 -21.65
C ASN A 30 0.31 11.66 -21.48
N GLU A 31 0.45 10.41 -21.90
CA GLU A 31 -0.42 9.34 -21.42
C GLU A 31 -0.39 9.39 -19.89
N ALA A 32 -1.56 9.59 -19.28
CA ALA A 32 -1.65 9.58 -17.83
C ALA A 32 -1.15 8.22 -17.34
N PRO A 33 -0.21 8.17 -16.37
CA PRO A 33 0.18 6.92 -15.73
C PRO A 33 -1.09 6.16 -15.28
N PRO A 34 -1.09 4.82 -15.30
CA PRO A 34 -2.21 4.05 -14.77
C PRO A 34 -2.58 4.60 -13.39
N ALA A 35 -3.87 4.83 -13.17
CA ALA A 35 -4.36 5.41 -11.92
C ALA A 35 -3.71 4.68 -10.73
N PRO A 36 -3.21 5.40 -9.72
CA PRO A 36 -2.53 4.76 -8.59
C PRO A 36 -3.47 3.70 -8.02
N ALA A 37 -2.95 2.49 -7.81
CA ALA A 37 -3.70 1.39 -7.20
C ALA A 37 -4.51 1.95 -6.04
N ASN A 38 -5.81 1.68 -6.00
CA ASN A 38 -6.61 2.24 -4.92
C ASN A 38 -6.03 1.72 -3.59
N TRP A 39 -6.08 2.53 -2.52
CA TRP A 39 -5.43 2.18 -1.25
C TRP A 39 -5.79 0.76 -0.74
N ARG A 40 -6.95 0.23 -1.13
CA ARG A 40 -7.34 -1.15 -0.82
C ARG A 40 -6.51 -2.19 -1.58
N GLU A 41 -6.29 -2.01 -2.88
CA GLU A 41 -5.40 -2.85 -3.68
C GLU A 41 -3.98 -2.82 -3.12
N THR A 42 -3.47 -1.65 -2.75
CA THR A 42 -2.16 -1.53 -2.09
C THR A 42 -2.09 -2.37 -0.81
N LYS A 43 -3.10 -2.27 0.07
CA LYS A 43 -3.15 -3.07 1.29
C LYS A 43 -3.27 -4.57 1.01
N CYS A 44 -4.01 -4.96 -0.02
CA CYS A 44 -4.19 -6.37 -0.38
C CYS A 44 -2.89 -6.97 -0.93
N ALA A 45 -2.14 -6.22 -1.74
CA ALA A 45 -0.80 -6.59 -2.19
C ALA A 45 0.17 -6.71 -1.01
N MET A 46 0.21 -5.71 -0.11
CA MET A 46 1.07 -5.76 1.09
C MET A 46 0.77 -6.98 1.97
N TYR A 47 -0.51 -7.29 2.21
CA TYR A 47 -0.89 -8.50 2.95
C TYR A 47 -0.45 -9.78 2.23
N THR A 48 -0.64 -9.85 0.91
CA THR A 48 -0.25 -11.00 0.08
C THR A 48 1.26 -11.25 0.15
N ASP A 49 2.06 -10.19 0.03
CA ASP A 49 3.52 -10.28 0.07
C ASP A 49 4.01 -10.68 1.47
N ILE A 50 3.49 -10.03 2.51
CA ILE A 50 3.88 -10.31 3.89
C ILE A 50 3.54 -11.75 4.26
N ARG A 51 2.34 -12.25 3.93
CA ARG A 51 1.96 -13.64 4.24
C ARG A 51 2.84 -14.64 3.50
N ALA A 52 3.20 -14.35 2.24
CA ALA A 52 4.09 -15.20 1.47
C ALA A 52 5.48 -15.26 2.12
N GLU A 53 5.98 -14.15 2.65
CA GLU A 53 7.24 -14.09 3.40
C GLU A 53 7.16 -14.90 4.70
N VAL A 54 6.08 -14.76 5.48
CA VAL A 54 5.91 -15.53 6.72
C VAL A 54 5.87 -17.04 6.45
N LEU A 55 5.23 -17.46 5.35
CA LEU A 55 5.12 -18.87 4.95
C LEU A 55 6.48 -19.48 4.55
N LYS A 56 7.53 -18.68 4.31
CA LYS A 56 8.88 -19.24 4.12
C LYS A 56 9.48 -19.78 5.41
N SER A 57 8.98 -19.35 6.58
CA SER A 57 9.49 -19.74 7.90
C SER A 57 8.66 -20.83 8.59
N ILE A 58 7.50 -21.20 8.05
CA ILE A 58 6.59 -22.20 8.65
C ILE A 58 6.14 -23.17 7.55
N PRO A 59 6.34 -24.49 7.71
CA PRO A 59 5.88 -25.48 6.72
C PRO A 59 4.38 -25.35 6.45
N ARG A 60 3.98 -25.40 5.18
CA ARG A 60 2.56 -25.24 4.80
C ARG A 60 1.68 -26.38 5.34
N GLU A 61 2.22 -27.59 5.43
CA GLU A 61 1.55 -28.73 6.06
C GLU A 61 1.14 -28.43 7.52
N ASP A 62 1.94 -27.65 8.26
CA ASP A 62 1.68 -27.34 9.67
C ASP A 62 0.61 -26.25 9.86
N ILE A 63 0.34 -25.46 8.82
CA ILE A 63 -0.74 -24.46 8.81
C ILE A 63 -2.09 -25.11 8.45
N GLY A 64 -2.10 -26.09 7.57
CA GLY A 64 -3.31 -26.81 7.13
C GLY A 64 -4.07 -26.12 5.99
N ALA A 65 -4.62 -26.95 5.10
CA ALA A 65 -5.22 -26.52 3.84
C ALA A 65 -6.44 -25.59 4.00
N ASP A 66 -7.31 -25.86 4.98
CA ASP A 66 -8.52 -25.06 5.20
C ASP A 66 -8.21 -23.61 5.61
N PHE A 67 -7.19 -23.42 6.45
CA PHE A 67 -6.79 -22.09 6.91
C PHE A 67 -6.16 -21.29 5.77
N ILE A 68 -5.24 -21.91 5.02
CA ILE A 68 -4.64 -21.33 3.82
C ILE A 68 -5.72 -20.95 2.80
N LYS A 69 -6.69 -21.84 2.57
CA LYS A 69 -7.78 -21.60 1.63
C LYS A 69 -8.63 -20.40 2.06
N ALA A 70 -8.93 -20.24 3.34
CA ALA A 70 -9.70 -19.09 3.83
C ALA A 70 -8.98 -17.75 3.56
N GLU A 71 -7.66 -17.71 3.67
CA GLU A 71 -6.85 -16.53 3.31
C GLU A 71 -6.81 -16.31 1.80
N GLU A 72 -6.66 -17.38 1.01
CA GLU A 72 -6.66 -17.31 -0.46
C GLU A 72 -8.01 -16.83 -1.01
N ASP A 73 -9.12 -17.30 -0.43
CA ASP A 73 -10.47 -16.83 -0.77
C ASP A 73 -10.64 -15.33 -0.43
N TYR A 74 -10.07 -14.86 0.69
CA TYR A 74 -10.06 -13.43 1.03
C TYR A 74 -9.27 -12.58 0.02
N ILE A 75 -8.09 -13.07 -0.41
CA ILE A 75 -7.26 -12.41 -1.42
C ILE A 75 -7.96 -12.41 -2.78
N ALA A 76 -8.56 -13.53 -3.19
CA ALA A 76 -9.33 -13.64 -4.43
C ALA A 76 -10.55 -12.69 -4.45
N GLY A 77 -11.17 -12.44 -3.29
CA GLY A 77 -12.18 -11.39 -3.11
C GLY A 77 -11.64 -9.95 -3.14
N GLY A 78 -10.32 -9.79 -3.32
CA GLY A 78 -9.62 -8.50 -3.33
C GLY A 78 -9.57 -7.84 -1.95
N CYS A 79 -9.45 -8.64 -0.89
CA CYS A 79 -9.38 -8.19 0.50
C CYS A 79 -10.54 -7.26 0.88
N ARG A 80 -11.77 -7.68 0.55
CA ARG A 80 -13.02 -6.93 0.78
C ARG A 80 -13.91 -7.63 1.79
N GLY A 81 -14.66 -6.83 2.54
CA GLY A 81 -15.66 -7.33 3.49
C GLY A 81 -15.05 -7.99 4.72
N ARG A 82 -15.91 -8.60 5.53
CA ARG A 82 -15.49 -9.36 6.70
C ARG A 82 -15.17 -10.80 6.27
N ALA A 83 -13.99 -11.29 6.62
CA ALA A 83 -13.57 -12.67 6.43
C ALA A 83 -13.26 -13.35 7.78
N TYR A 84 -13.21 -14.68 7.77
CA TYR A 84 -13.06 -15.50 8.98
C TYR A 84 -12.07 -16.66 8.77
N ALA A 85 -10.81 -16.32 8.50
CA ALA A 85 -9.69 -17.24 8.64
C ALA A 85 -9.41 -17.45 10.14
N CYS A 86 -10.20 -18.31 10.77
CA CYS A 86 -10.09 -18.60 12.20
C CYS A 86 -8.93 -19.56 12.47
N PRO A 87 -7.89 -19.16 13.23
CA PRO A 87 -6.87 -20.10 13.67
C PRO A 87 -7.47 -21.07 14.71
N LYS A 88 -7.32 -22.37 14.45
CA LYS A 88 -7.82 -23.50 15.25
C LYS A 88 -6.69 -24.28 15.93
N THR A 89 -5.44 -24.08 15.50
CA THR A 89 -4.25 -24.70 16.09
C THR A 89 -3.29 -23.64 16.61
N GLU A 90 -2.40 -24.04 17.51
CA GLU A 90 -1.34 -23.17 18.03
C GLU A 90 -0.44 -22.66 16.89
N THR A 91 -0.07 -23.51 15.94
CA THR A 91 0.73 -23.11 14.77
C THR A 91 0.02 -22.08 13.91
N GLN A 92 -1.28 -22.25 13.66
CA GLN A 92 -2.08 -21.27 12.91
C GLN A 92 -2.17 -19.93 13.65
N LEU A 93 -2.29 -19.97 14.99
CA LEU A 93 -2.33 -18.77 15.81
C LEU A 93 -0.98 -18.02 15.79
N GLN A 94 0.13 -18.75 15.94
CA GLN A 94 1.48 -18.18 15.84
C GLN A 94 1.73 -17.56 14.47
N TYR A 95 1.32 -18.25 13.40
CA TYR A 95 1.35 -17.72 12.04
C TYR A 95 0.52 -16.43 11.90
N ALA A 96 -0.75 -16.46 12.31
CA ALA A 96 -1.65 -15.32 12.21
C ALA A 96 -1.12 -14.10 12.99
N ASN A 97 -0.53 -14.33 14.17
CA ASN A 97 0.13 -13.29 14.97
C ASN A 97 1.37 -12.73 14.25
N ALA A 98 2.23 -13.60 13.71
CA ALA A 98 3.43 -13.19 12.99
C ALA A 98 3.12 -12.39 11.72
N VAL A 99 2.07 -12.76 10.98
CA VAL A 99 1.55 -11.95 9.88
C VAL A 99 1.05 -10.63 10.44
N SER A 100 0.13 -10.66 11.41
CA SER A 100 -0.53 -9.47 11.99
C SER A 100 0.47 -8.38 12.40
N LEU A 101 1.52 -8.76 13.14
CA LEU A 101 2.56 -7.83 13.59
C LEU A 101 3.34 -7.22 12.41
N ARG A 102 3.67 -8.01 11.37
CA ARG A 102 4.36 -7.51 10.19
C ARG A 102 3.50 -6.54 9.38
N VAL A 103 2.22 -6.84 9.18
CA VAL A 103 1.30 -5.93 8.46
C VAL A 103 1.06 -4.65 9.24
N MET A 104 0.94 -4.73 10.57
CA MET A 104 0.83 -3.56 11.43
C MET A 104 2.10 -2.69 11.39
N SER A 105 3.29 -3.30 11.39
CA SER A 105 4.56 -2.58 11.18
C SER A 105 4.64 -1.92 9.80
N GLY A 106 3.94 -2.46 8.80
CA GLY A 106 3.80 -1.87 7.46
C GLY A 106 2.74 -0.78 7.36
N GLY A 107 2.10 -0.39 8.47
CA GLY A 107 1.07 0.65 8.52
C GLY A 107 -0.35 0.18 8.24
N LEU A 108 -0.61 -1.13 8.16
CA LEU A 108 -1.96 -1.67 8.00
C LEU A 108 -2.64 -1.86 9.36
N SER A 109 -3.93 -1.54 9.43
CA SER A 109 -4.73 -1.84 10.62
C SER A 109 -4.98 -3.36 10.73
N GLY A 110 -4.93 -3.92 11.93
CA GLY A 110 -5.33 -5.32 12.17
C GLY A 110 -6.79 -5.62 11.76
N THR A 111 -7.66 -4.61 11.71
CA THR A 111 -9.05 -4.74 11.22
C THR A 111 -9.16 -5.06 9.72
N PHE A 112 -8.07 -4.90 8.97
CA PHE A 112 -7.98 -5.28 7.56
C PHE A 112 -7.75 -6.79 7.36
N LEU A 113 -7.29 -7.51 8.38
CA LEU A 113 -6.89 -8.91 8.24
C LEU A 113 -8.10 -9.84 8.28
N PRO A 114 -8.03 -11.00 7.60
CA PRO A 114 -9.14 -11.95 7.59
C PRO A 114 -9.26 -12.76 8.89
N TYR A 115 -8.47 -12.45 9.92
CA TYR A 115 -8.42 -13.23 11.14
C TYR A 115 -9.62 -12.92 12.03
N GLY A 116 -10.40 -13.96 12.30
CA GLY A 116 -11.57 -13.89 13.16
C GLY A 116 -12.20 -15.25 13.29
N CYS A 117 -12.75 -15.53 14.46
CA CYS A 117 -13.45 -16.79 14.73
C CYS A 117 -14.96 -16.56 14.86
N PRO A 118 -15.79 -17.43 14.25
CA PRO A 118 -17.23 -17.43 14.48
C PRO A 118 -17.52 -17.57 15.99
N GLY A 119 -18.29 -16.63 16.54
CA GLY A 119 -18.62 -16.60 17.97
C GLY A 119 -17.57 -15.92 18.88
N GLY A 120 -16.56 -15.26 18.32
CA GLY A 120 -15.53 -14.54 19.09
C GLY A 120 -14.34 -15.42 19.52
N PRO A 121 -13.35 -14.86 20.23
CA PRO A 121 -12.16 -15.60 20.65
C PRO A 121 -12.55 -16.77 21.56
N LYS A 122 -12.07 -17.98 21.22
CA LYS A 122 -12.22 -19.20 22.05
C LYS A 122 -10.97 -19.45 22.92
N THR A 123 -10.18 -18.41 23.19
CA THR A 123 -8.94 -18.55 23.98
C THR A 123 -9.30 -18.69 25.47
N PRO A 124 -8.72 -19.66 26.21
CA PRO A 124 -8.69 -19.59 27.67
C PRO A 124 -8.07 -18.25 28.12
N ALA A 125 -8.54 -17.70 29.24
CA ALA A 125 -8.03 -16.44 29.76
C ALA A 125 -6.49 -16.45 29.90
N PRO A 126 -5.81 -15.29 29.75
CA PRO A 126 -4.38 -15.20 30.01
C PRO A 126 -4.07 -15.73 31.42
N GLN A 127 -3.01 -16.53 31.55
CA GLN A 127 -2.41 -16.85 32.85
C GLN A 127 -1.57 -15.68 33.33
#